data_AF-A2IAB3-F1
#
_entry.id   AF-A2IAB3-F1
#
_cell.length_a   1.000
_cell.length_b   1.000
_cell.length_c   1.000
_cell.angle_alpha   90.00
_cell.angle_beta   90.00
_cell.angle_gamma   90.00
#
_symmetry.space_group_name_H-M   'P 1'
#
loop_
_entity.id
_entity.type
_entity.pdbx_description
1 polymer ?
#
loop_
_entity_poly.entity_id
_entity_poly.type
_entity_poly.pdbx_seq_one_letter_code
_entity_poly.pdbx_strand_id
1 'polypeptide(L)'
;MKCLTILLLICLTFAAVFAVSGNRNSAECMNNKPKPNVLVIDDENAVPDICTSNDETGDEACNKHCNTKCGSDFGFCNEASEDKKVYCYCQFN
;
A
#
# COMPACT_ATOMS: atom_id res chain seq x y z
N MET A 1 9.87 -18.67 37.08
CA MET A 1 8.91 -17.64 36.60
C MET A 1 9.52 -16.55 35.71
N LYS A 2 10.76 -16.68 35.19
CA LYS A 2 11.40 -15.67 34.31
C LYS A 2 11.46 -16.04 32.83
N CYS A 3 11.22 -17.31 32.46
CA CYS A 3 11.28 -17.76 31.06
C CYS A 3 9.99 -17.46 30.27
N LEU A 4 8.85 -17.31 30.95
CA LEU A 4 7.55 -17.10 30.31
C LEU A 4 7.44 -15.70 29.67
N THR A 5 8.06 -14.69 30.29
CA THR A 5 8.08 -13.30 29.81
C THR A 5 8.97 -13.11 28.59
N ILE A 6 10.09 -13.85 28.50
CA ILE A 6 11.00 -13.77 27.36
C ILE A 6 10.34 -14.41 26.11
N LEU A 7 9.60 -15.51 26.28
CA LEU A 7 8.88 -16.15 25.17
C LEU A 7 7.79 -15.23 24.57
N LEU A 8 7.05 -14.51 25.43
CA LEU A 8 6.04 -13.53 25.02
C LEU A 8 6.63 -12.35 24.23
N LEU A 9 7.81 -11.86 24.67
CA LEU A 9 8.51 -10.77 23.99
C LEU A 9 8.99 -11.16 22.59
N ILE A 10 9.44 -12.41 22.39
CA ILE A 10 9.85 -12.92 21.08
C ILE A 10 8.63 -13.10 20.17
N CYS A 11 7.50 -13.59 20.68
CA CYS A 11 6.28 -13.69 19.86
C CYS A 11 5.75 -12.32 19.40
N LEU A 12 5.89 -11.27 20.22
CA LEU A 12 5.50 -9.90 19.85
C LEU A 12 6.38 -9.31 18.75
N THR A 13 7.68 -9.60 18.73
CA THR A 13 8.58 -9.06 17.70
C THR A 13 8.43 -9.76 16.36
N PHE A 14 8.14 -11.06 16.32
CA PHE A 14 7.92 -11.76 15.05
C PHE A 14 6.63 -11.31 14.34
N ALA A 15 5.54 -11.02 15.06
CA ALA A 15 4.28 -10.57 14.44
C ALA A 15 4.41 -9.21 13.72
N ALA A 16 5.27 -8.31 14.23
CA ALA A 16 5.45 -6.98 13.66
C ALA A 16 6.18 -6.99 12.29
N VAL A 17 7.05 -7.96 12.06
CA VAL A 17 7.86 -8.03 10.82
C VAL A 17 7.07 -8.63 9.64
N PHE A 18 6.13 -9.55 9.90
CA PHE A 18 5.27 -10.12 8.85
C PHE A 18 4.14 -9.19 8.39
N ALA A 19 3.85 -8.12 9.14
CA ALA A 19 2.81 -7.16 8.76
C ALA A 19 3.24 -6.20 7.63
N VAL A 20 4.54 -5.97 7.46
CA VAL A 20 5.06 -4.91 6.56
C VAL A 20 5.18 -5.39 5.11
N SER A 21 5.54 -6.66 4.87
CA SER A 21 5.75 -7.20 3.51
C SER A 21 4.50 -7.79 2.85
N GLY A 22 3.52 -8.25 3.63
CA GLY A 22 2.25 -8.76 3.11
C GLY A 22 1.27 -7.68 2.61
N ASN A 23 1.50 -6.43 3.01
CA ASN A 23 0.51 -5.36 2.83
C ASN A 23 0.51 -4.80 1.40
N ARG A 24 1.66 -4.81 0.70
CA ARG A 24 1.81 -4.22 -0.64
C ARG A 24 0.86 -4.82 -1.67
N ASN A 25 0.65 -6.14 -1.63
CA ASN A 25 -0.21 -6.86 -2.59
C ASN A 25 -1.49 -7.42 -1.95
N SER A 26 -1.90 -6.89 -0.79
CA SER A 26 -3.11 -7.34 -0.12
C SER A 26 -4.35 -6.98 -0.95
N ALA A 27 -5.42 -7.76 -0.79
CA ALA A 27 -6.71 -7.43 -1.41
C ALA A 27 -7.20 -6.04 -0.95
N GLU A 28 -6.93 -5.67 0.29
CA GLU A 28 -7.25 -4.34 0.81
C GLU A 28 -6.44 -3.23 0.12
N CYS A 29 -5.14 -3.43 -0.09
CA CYS A 29 -4.31 -2.49 -0.82
C CYS A 29 -4.81 -2.33 -2.26
N MET A 30 -5.21 -3.41 -2.92
CA MET A 30 -5.77 -3.36 -4.29
C MET A 30 -7.23 -2.91 -4.33
N ASN A 31 -7.79 -2.41 -3.23
CA ASN A 31 -9.19 -1.99 -3.13
C ASN A 31 -10.19 -3.10 -3.57
N ASN A 32 -9.84 -4.36 -3.30
CA ASN A 32 -10.54 -5.56 -3.75
C ASN A 32 -10.72 -5.66 -5.27
N LYS A 33 -9.85 -5.00 -6.03
CA LYS A 33 -9.81 -5.06 -7.50
C LYS A 33 -8.61 -5.87 -7.97
N PRO A 34 -8.69 -6.43 -9.20
CA PRO A 34 -7.53 -7.02 -9.84
C PRO A 34 -6.41 -5.99 -9.99
N LYS A 35 -5.16 -6.42 -9.80
CA LYS A 35 -4.00 -5.59 -10.10
C LYS A 35 -4.02 -5.21 -11.58
N PRO A 36 -3.94 -3.91 -11.93
CA PRO A 36 -3.90 -3.48 -13.32
C PRO A 36 -2.54 -3.87 -13.97
N ASN A 37 -2.55 -4.16 -15.27
CA ASN A 37 -1.35 -4.44 -16.07
C ASN A 37 -0.63 -3.15 -16.52
N VAL A 38 -0.65 -2.12 -15.68
CA VAL A 38 0.06 -0.86 -15.97
C VAL A 38 1.54 -1.10 -15.68
N LEU A 39 2.45 -0.63 -16.56
CA LEU A 39 3.90 -0.66 -16.33
C LEU A 39 4.21 -0.15 -14.93
N VAL A 40 4.49 -1.08 -14.02
CA VAL A 40 5.03 -0.81 -12.69
C VAL A 40 6.45 -0.32 -12.94
N ILE A 41 6.63 0.99 -12.93
CA ILE A 41 7.96 1.58 -12.79
C ILE A 41 8.39 1.24 -11.35
N ASP A 42 9.60 0.73 -11.21
CA ASP A 42 10.14 0.12 -9.97
C ASP A 42 9.65 0.81 -8.68
N ASP A 43 9.20 -0.01 -7.72
CA ASP A 43 8.76 0.36 -6.36
C ASP A 43 7.41 1.08 -6.20
N GLU A 44 6.58 1.18 -7.24
CA GLU A 44 5.21 1.71 -7.15
C GLU A 44 4.13 0.62 -7.33
N ASN A 45 3.09 0.60 -6.47
CA ASN A 45 1.85 -0.14 -6.78
C ASN A 45 0.76 0.81 -7.24
N ALA A 46 0.25 0.57 -8.46
CA ALA A 46 -0.96 1.21 -8.97
C ALA A 46 -2.22 0.56 -8.36
N VAL A 47 -2.96 1.35 -7.57
CA VAL A 47 -4.21 0.98 -6.94
C VAL A 47 -5.39 1.64 -7.68
N PRO A 48 -6.37 0.86 -8.14
CA PRO A 48 -7.54 1.37 -8.86
C PRO A 48 -8.60 1.96 -7.93
N ASP A 49 -9.41 2.88 -8.49
CA ASP A 49 -10.62 3.44 -7.88
C ASP A 49 -10.42 4.14 -6.51
N ILE A 50 -9.21 4.62 -6.22
CA ILE A 50 -8.93 5.47 -5.06
C ILE A 50 -8.95 6.95 -5.43
N CYS A 51 -8.31 7.29 -6.56
CA CYS A 51 -8.27 8.64 -7.08
C CYS A 51 -9.58 8.98 -7.81
N THR A 52 -10.33 9.94 -7.28
CA THR A 52 -11.50 10.51 -7.96
C THR A 52 -11.13 11.63 -8.93
N SER A 53 -9.96 12.22 -8.75
CA SER A 53 -9.40 13.35 -9.49
C SER A 53 -7.86 13.29 -9.41
N ASN A 54 -7.17 13.93 -10.36
CA ASN A 54 -5.71 14.11 -10.33
C ASN A 54 -5.37 15.49 -9.74
N ASP A 55 -5.77 15.69 -8.47
CA ASP A 55 -5.57 16.91 -7.70
C ASP A 55 -5.19 16.58 -6.25
N GLU A 56 -4.90 17.61 -5.45
CA GLU A 56 -4.48 17.45 -4.04
C GLU A 56 -5.47 16.63 -3.21
N THR A 57 -6.77 16.72 -3.50
CA THR A 57 -7.79 15.93 -2.78
C THR A 57 -7.69 14.45 -3.11
N GLY A 58 -7.45 14.11 -4.38
CA GLY A 58 -7.13 12.75 -4.80
C GLY A 58 -5.86 12.24 -4.14
N ASP A 59 -4.82 13.05 -4.11
CA ASP A 59 -3.52 12.70 -3.52
C ASP A 59 -3.63 12.40 -2.02
N GLU A 60 -4.37 13.21 -1.25
CA GLU A 60 -4.60 12.94 0.17
C GLU A 60 -5.30 11.61 0.41
N ALA A 61 -6.33 11.29 -0.40
CA ALA A 61 -7.04 10.02 -0.32
C ALA A 61 -6.14 8.84 -0.67
N CYS A 62 -5.34 8.99 -1.73
CA CYS A 62 -4.35 8.00 -2.16
C CYS A 62 -3.30 7.76 -1.08
N ASN A 63 -2.69 8.83 -0.57
CA ASN A 63 -1.66 8.75 0.46
C ASN A 63 -2.17 8.06 1.73
N LYS A 64 -3.38 8.40 2.17
CA LYS A 64 -4.02 7.75 3.31
C LYS A 64 -4.25 6.25 3.06
N HIS A 65 -4.70 5.87 1.86
CA HIS A 65 -4.87 4.46 1.49
C HIS A 65 -3.53 3.73 1.47
N CYS A 66 -2.51 4.29 0.83
CA CYS A 66 -1.18 3.70 0.75
C CYS A 66 -0.55 3.48 2.13
N ASN A 67 -0.70 4.44 3.05
CA ASN A 67 -0.20 4.31 4.41
C ASN A 67 -0.93 3.26 5.23
N THR A 68 -2.28 3.26 5.17
CA THR A 68 -3.09 2.42 6.05
C THR A 68 -3.31 1.00 5.53
N LYS A 69 -3.35 0.81 4.21
CA LYS A 69 -3.72 -0.46 3.54
C LYS A 69 -2.56 -1.12 2.81
N CYS A 70 -1.62 -0.34 2.29
CA CYS A 70 -0.51 -0.86 1.50
C CYS A 70 0.82 -0.90 2.28
N GLY A 71 0.95 -0.16 3.38
CA GLY A 71 2.21 -0.05 4.14
C GLY A 71 3.27 0.77 3.40
N SER A 72 2.86 1.76 2.63
CA SER A 72 3.72 2.71 1.93
C SER A 72 3.75 4.05 2.68
N ASP A 73 4.89 4.75 2.62
CA ASP A 73 5.04 6.07 3.25
C ASP A 73 4.43 7.21 2.43
N PHE A 74 4.18 6.98 1.14
CA PHE A 74 3.74 8.01 0.20
C PHE A 74 2.86 7.46 -0.91
N GLY A 75 1.75 8.13 -1.18
CA GLY A 75 0.88 7.86 -2.31
C GLY A 75 0.48 9.13 -3.06
N PHE A 76 0.38 9.03 -4.38
CA PHE A 76 -0.08 10.12 -5.24
C PHE A 76 -0.97 9.59 -6.39
N CYS A 77 -1.87 10.43 -6.86
CA CYS A 77 -2.69 10.16 -8.03
C CYS A 77 -1.96 10.56 -9.29
N ASN A 78 -2.03 9.71 -10.32
CA ASN A 78 -1.51 10.07 -11.63
C ASN A 78 -2.25 9.35 -12.76
N GLU A 79 -2.28 9.95 -13.94
CA GLU A 79 -2.84 9.33 -15.14
C GLU A 79 -1.84 8.31 -15.72
N ALA A 80 -2.27 7.05 -15.86
CA ALA A 80 -1.50 6.05 -16.58
C ALA A 80 -1.45 6.38 -18.08
N SER A 81 -0.24 6.32 -18.66
CA SER A 81 -0.03 6.64 -20.07
C SER A 81 -0.71 5.66 -21.03
N GLU A 82 -0.91 4.41 -20.60
CA GLU A 82 -1.42 3.32 -21.44
C GLU A 82 -2.94 3.38 -21.65
N ASP A 83 -3.72 3.66 -20.60
CA ASP A 83 -5.18 3.57 -20.64
C ASP A 83 -5.90 4.85 -20.22
N LYS A 84 -5.14 5.92 -19.94
CA LYS A 84 -5.67 7.25 -19.60
C LYS A 84 -6.56 7.27 -18.36
N LYS A 85 -6.42 6.28 -17.47
CA LYS A 85 -7.08 6.27 -16.17
C LYS A 85 -6.18 6.84 -15.09
N VAL A 86 -6.80 7.48 -14.11
CA VAL A 86 -6.11 7.95 -12.90
C VAL A 86 -6.03 6.79 -11.91
N TYR A 87 -4.81 6.47 -11.51
CA TYR A 87 -4.51 5.46 -10.49
C TYR A 87 -3.83 6.11 -9.29
N CYS A 88 -3.97 5.47 -8.13
CA CYS A 88 -3.21 5.81 -6.94
C CYS A 88 -1.91 5.01 -6.94
N TYR A 89 -0.76 5.67 -6.99
CA TYR A 89 0.55 5.04 -6.97
C TYR A 89 1.10 5.09 -5.54
N CYS A 90 1.25 3.92 -4.92
CA CYS A 90 1.87 3.79 -3.61
C CYS A 90 3.37 3.49 -3.77
N GLN A 91 4.22 4.40 -3.29
CA GLN A 91 5.68 4.28 -3.38
C GLN A 91 6.24 3.58 -2.14
N PHE A 92 7.09 2.57 -2.33
CA PHE A 92 7.71 1.84 -1.23
C PHE A 92 9.23 2.02 -1.23
N ASN A 93 9.79 2.57 -0.15
CA ASN A 93 11.25 2.59 0.07
C ASN A 93 11.78 1.26 0.62
#